data_AF-A0A383UY56-F1
#
_entry.id   AF-A0A383UY56-F1
#
_cell.length_a   1.000
_cell.length_b   1.000
_cell.length_c   1.000
_cell.angle_alpha   90.00
_cell.angle_beta   90.00
_cell.angle_gamma   90.00
#
_symmetry.space_group_name_H-M   'P 1'
#
loop_
_entity.id
_entity.type
_entity.pdbx_description
1 polymer ?
#
loop_
_entity_poly.entity_id
_entity_poly.type
_entity_poly.pdbx_seq_one_letter_code
_entity_poly.pdbx_strand_id
1 'polypeptide(L)'
;MSAFPPQRTITSIPVSSTTALTCLSAYLTYSETQPHLLPNTRLDPSGGPTVGSSKHSVTIHNLKRMEAGLRGEWLAPILQLGSDDMFSSPTGINRGLKKSDKKV
;
A
#
# COMPACT_ATOMS: atom_id res chain seq x y z
N MET A 1 13.86 -23.64 44.39
CA MET A 1 13.63 -23.76 42.94
C MET A 1 12.43 -22.88 42.59
N SER A 2 12.62 -21.86 41.75
CA SER A 2 11.55 -20.93 41.35
C SER A 2 10.90 -21.46 40.07
N ALA A 3 9.57 -21.57 40.05
CA ALA A 3 8.82 -22.03 38.88
C ALA A 3 8.67 -20.90 37.85
N PHE A 4 8.76 -21.24 36.56
CA PHE A 4 8.55 -20.28 35.48
C PHE A 4 7.13 -19.69 35.52
N PRO A 5 6.96 -18.42 35.10
CA PRO A 5 5.63 -17.82 35.00
C PRO A 5 4.75 -18.59 34.00
N PRO A 6 3.43 -18.63 34.22
CA PRO A 6 2.52 -19.36 33.34
C PRO A 6 2.54 -18.75 31.92
N GLN A 7 2.78 -19.59 30.92
CA GLN A 7 2.78 -19.21 29.51
C GLN A 7 1.51 -19.73 28.81
N ARG A 8 0.94 -18.93 27.90
CA ARG A 8 -0.18 -19.33 27.03
C ARG A 8 0.16 -19.04 25.59
N THR A 9 0.04 -20.04 24.73
CA THR A 9 0.21 -19.89 23.27
C THR A 9 -1.16 -19.65 22.64
N ILE A 10 -1.28 -18.57 21.87
CA ILE A 10 -2.49 -18.24 21.11
C ILE A 10 -2.17 -18.36 19.63
N THR A 11 -2.94 -19.16 18.90
CA THR A 11 -2.79 -19.34 17.46
C THR A 11 -3.52 -18.24 16.70
N SER A 12 -2.97 -17.82 15.56
CA SER A 12 -3.65 -16.90 14.65
C SER A 12 -4.81 -17.59 13.93
N ILE A 13 -5.93 -16.87 13.75
CA ILE A 13 -7.11 -17.36 13.02
C ILE A 13 -7.16 -16.63 11.67
N PRO A 14 -7.27 -17.34 10.54
CA PRO A 14 -7.37 -16.70 9.23
C PRO A 14 -8.66 -15.89 9.12
N VAL A 15 -8.57 -14.71 8.51
CA VAL A 15 -9.70 -13.79 8.28
C VAL A 15 -10.18 -13.95 6.84
N SER A 16 -11.51 -13.95 6.64
CA SER A 16 -12.09 -13.98 5.29
C SER A 16 -11.81 -12.67 4.53
N SER A 17 -11.71 -12.73 3.20
CA SER A 17 -11.48 -11.53 2.37
C SER A 17 -12.57 -10.47 2.56
N THR A 18 -13.84 -10.88 2.66
CA THR A 18 -14.97 -9.98 2.91
C THR A 18 -14.84 -9.28 4.26
N THR A 19 -14.50 -10.00 5.32
CA THR A 19 -14.28 -9.42 6.65
C THR A 19 -13.10 -8.44 6.63
N ALA A 20 -12.00 -8.83 5.99
CA ALA A 20 -10.82 -7.98 5.87
C ALA A 20 -11.14 -6.67 5.13
N LEU A 21 -11.90 -6.75 4.03
CA LEU A 21 -12.33 -5.59 3.26
C LEU A 21 -13.19 -4.64 4.11
N THR A 22 -14.21 -5.15 4.80
CA THR A 22 -15.07 -4.34 5.68
C THR A 22 -14.28 -3.62 6.77
N CYS A 23 -13.38 -4.33 7.45
CA CYS A 23 -12.53 -3.73 8.49
C CYS A 23 -11.58 -2.66 7.93
N LEU A 24 -10.97 -2.94 6.77
CA LEU A 24 -10.01 -2.04 6.15
C LEU A 24 -10.67 -0.76 5.63
N SER A 25 -11.81 -0.87 4.95
CA SER A 25 -12.57 0.29 4.47
C SER A 25 -13.05 1.16 5.63
N ALA A 26 -13.52 0.54 6.72
CA ALA A 26 -13.90 1.28 7.93
C ALA A 26 -12.70 2.04 8.52
N TYR A 27 -11.56 1.36 8.69
CA TYR A 27 -10.33 2.00 9.20
C TYR A 27 -9.90 3.19 8.33
N LEU A 28 -9.85 3.01 7.00
CA LEU A 28 -9.46 4.08 6.08
C LEU A 28 -10.40 5.28 6.18
N THR A 29 -11.72 5.05 6.25
CA THR A 29 -12.72 6.11 6.43
C THR A 29 -12.53 6.87 7.74
N TYR A 30 -12.34 6.17 8.86
CA TYR A 30 -12.13 6.84 10.15
C TYR A 30 -10.78 7.57 10.21
N SER A 31 -9.74 7.05 9.56
CA SER A 31 -8.40 7.65 9.55
C SER A 31 -8.35 9.03 8.90
N GLU A 32 -9.32 9.39 8.06
CA GLU A 32 -9.40 10.72 7.42
C GLU A 32 -9.81 11.82 8.41
N THR A 33 -10.56 11.46 9.46
CA THR A 33 -11.13 12.42 10.42
C THR A 33 -10.48 12.31 11.80
N GLN A 34 -9.90 11.15 12.13
CA GLN A 34 -9.38 10.86 13.46
C GLN A 34 -7.85 10.79 13.43
N PRO A 35 -7.15 11.82 13.94
CA PRO A 35 -5.68 11.84 13.95
C PRO A 35 -5.10 10.62 14.68
N HIS A 36 -5.69 10.17 15.79
CA HIS A 36 -5.16 9.04 16.56
C HIS A 36 -5.15 7.69 15.82
N LEU A 37 -5.85 7.57 14.68
CA LEU A 37 -5.81 6.37 13.84
C LEU A 37 -4.69 6.40 12.81
N LEU A 38 -4.10 7.57 12.54
CA LEU A 38 -3.05 7.69 11.55
C LEU A 38 -1.71 7.15 12.09
N PRO A 39 -0.96 6.41 11.26
CA PRO A 39 0.29 5.77 11.68
C PRO A 39 1.44 6.76 11.93
N ASN A 40 1.32 7.99 11.46
CA ASN A 40 2.29 9.07 11.64
C ASN A 40 1.86 10.07 12.72
N THR A 41 0.93 9.69 13.58
CA THR A 41 0.42 10.55 14.64
C THR A 41 1.37 10.60 15.82
N ARG A 42 1.57 11.81 16.31
CA ARG A 42 2.40 12.09 17.47
C ARG A 42 1.54 12.75 18.55
N LEU A 43 1.81 12.43 19.80
CA LEU A 43 1.23 13.15 20.93
C LEU A 43 1.94 14.49 21.09
N ASP A 44 1.22 15.59 20.87
CA ASP A 44 1.69 16.93 21.18
C ASP A 44 1.27 17.30 22.62
N PRO A 45 2.18 17.81 23.47
CA PRO A 45 1.89 18.16 24.86
C PRO A 45 0.80 19.23 25.02
N SER A 46 0.60 20.09 24.02
CA SER A 46 -0.33 21.22 24.07
C SER A 46 -1.68 20.92 23.44
N GLY A 47 -1.76 19.94 22.53
CA GLY A 47 -2.90 19.77 21.63
C GLY A 47 -3.40 18.34 21.43
N GLY A 48 -2.77 17.34 22.07
CA GLY A 48 -3.17 15.93 21.91
C GLY A 48 -2.66 15.31 20.61
N PRO A 49 -3.30 14.24 20.10
CA PRO A 49 -2.85 13.52 18.91
C PRO A 49 -2.84 14.44 17.67
N THR A 50 -1.65 14.73 17.15
CA THR A 50 -1.43 15.62 16.02
C THR A 50 -0.79 14.84 14.86
N VAL A 51 -1.24 15.12 13.64
CA VAL A 51 -0.68 14.51 12.43
C VAL A 51 0.70 15.12 12.17
N GLY A 52 1.70 14.29 11.90
CA GLY A 52 3.04 14.76 11.54
C GLY A 52 3.06 15.64 10.29
N SER A 53 4.23 16.20 9.96
CA SER A 53 4.41 17.18 8.88
C SER A 53 3.92 16.70 7.50
N SER A 54 3.85 15.39 7.24
CA SER A 54 3.22 14.84 6.04
C SER A 54 1.79 14.39 6.33
N LYS A 55 0.80 14.94 5.61
CA LYS A 55 -0.58 14.38 5.60
C LYS A 55 -0.67 13.01 4.93
N HIS A 56 0.39 12.62 4.21
CA HIS A 56 0.49 11.38 3.47
C HIS A 56 1.43 10.42 4.19
N SER A 57 0.91 9.25 4.53
CA SER A 57 1.71 8.14 5.06
C SER A 57 1.79 7.03 4.01
N VAL A 58 3.00 6.52 3.79
CA VAL A 58 3.25 5.35 2.92
C VAL A 58 2.43 4.15 3.38
N THR A 59 2.21 4.00 4.68
CA THR A 59 1.36 2.96 5.24
C THR A 59 -0.08 3.11 4.76
N ILE A 60 -0.70 4.29 4.90
CA ILE A 60 -2.07 4.54 4.41
C ILE A 60 -2.17 4.32 2.90
N HIS A 61 -1.16 4.75 2.13
CA HIS A 61 -1.12 4.49 0.69
C HIS A 61 -1.12 2.98 0.37
N ASN A 62 -0.29 2.20 1.06
CA ASN A 62 -0.24 0.75 0.89
C ASN A 62 -1.54 0.07 1.32
N LEU A 63 -2.19 0.54 2.38
CA LEU A 63 -3.51 0.05 2.81
C LEU A 63 -4.58 0.29 1.75
N LYS A 64 -4.61 1.48 1.11
CA LYS A 64 -5.51 1.76 -0.02
C LYS A 64 -5.27 0.82 -1.21
N ARG A 65 -4.00 0.50 -1.50
CA ARG A 65 -3.68 -0.52 -2.51
C ARG A 65 -4.18 -1.90 -2.09
N MET A 66 -4.00 -2.30 -0.84
CA MET A 66 -4.54 -3.58 -0.36
C MET A 66 -6.06 -3.65 -0.42
N GLU A 67 -6.77 -2.55 -0.14
CA GLU A 67 -8.22 -2.46 -0.30
C GLU A 67 -8.65 -2.72 -1.75
N ALA A 68 -8.01 -2.05 -2.71
CA ALA A 68 -8.22 -2.29 -4.13
C ALA A 68 -7.89 -3.75 -4.53
N GLY A 69 -6.81 -4.31 -4.01
CA GLY A 69 -6.46 -5.72 -4.22
C GLY A 69 -7.50 -6.70 -3.65
N LEU A 70 -8.05 -6.43 -2.46
CA LEU A 70 -9.12 -7.22 -1.85
C LEU A 70 -10.43 -7.16 -2.64
N ARG A 71 -10.67 -6.05 -3.37
CA ARG A 71 -11.80 -5.89 -4.31
C ARG A 71 -11.57 -6.62 -5.65
N GLY A 72 -10.38 -7.18 -5.87
CA GLY A 72 -10.00 -7.84 -7.11
C GLY A 72 -9.47 -6.90 -8.19
N GLU A 73 -9.12 -5.67 -7.85
CA GLU A 73 -8.53 -4.71 -8.80
C GLU A 73 -7.06 -5.08 -9.08
N TRP A 74 -6.65 -4.99 -10.36
CA TRP A 74 -5.27 -5.25 -10.76
C TRP A 74 -4.38 -4.04 -10.41
N LEU A 75 -3.57 -4.18 -9.37
CA LEU A 75 -2.64 -3.13 -8.93
C LEU A 75 -1.41 -3.10 -9.85
N ALA A 76 -1.46 -2.30 -10.92
CA ALA A 76 -0.25 -1.94 -11.66
C ALA A 76 0.68 -1.07 -10.79
N PRO A 77 2.00 -1.02 -11.05
CA PRO A 77 2.89 -0.06 -10.41
C PRO A 77 2.37 1.36 -10.68
N ILE A 78 2.09 2.11 -9.62
CA ILE A 78 1.70 3.51 -9.74
C ILE A 78 2.98 4.27 -10.09
N LEU A 79 3.18 4.56 -11.38
CA LEU A 79 4.15 5.57 -11.79
C LEU A 79 3.60 6.90 -11.27
N GLN A 80 4.09 7.37 -10.13
CA GLN A 80 3.99 8.80 -9.80
C GLN A 80 4.89 9.54 -10.79
N LEU A 81 4.38 9.74 -12.00
CA LEU A 81 4.97 10.67 -12.93
C LEU A 81 4.68 12.05 -12.34
N GLY A 82 5.70 12.64 -11.72
CA GLY A 82 5.68 14.03 -11.31
C GLY A 82 5.19 14.90 -12.46
N SER A 83 4.39 15.89 -12.14
CA SER A 83 3.90 16.89 -13.08
C SER A 83 5.04 17.42 -13.96
N ASP A 84 4.73 17.54 -15.26
CA ASP A 84 5.42 18.34 -16.27
C ASP A 84 6.70 17.76 -16.87
N ASP A 85 6.61 16.69 -17.68
CA ASP A 85 6.87 16.82 -19.13
C ASP A 85 6.67 15.48 -19.87
N MET A 86 6.29 15.60 -21.14
CA MET A 86 6.08 14.61 -22.18
C MET A 86 6.97 13.34 -22.09
N PHE A 87 6.39 12.16 -21.80
CA PHE A 87 7.03 10.88 -22.14
C PHE A 87 6.12 10.08 -23.07
N SER A 88 6.49 10.06 -24.34
CA SER A 88 5.83 9.26 -25.37
C SER A 88 5.86 7.78 -25.00
N SER A 89 4.70 7.14 -25.05
CA SER A 89 4.54 5.69 -25.01
C SER A 89 5.51 5.00 -25.98
N PRO A 90 6.26 3.95 -25.57
CA PRO A 90 7.01 3.15 -26.53
C PRO A 90 6.01 2.20 -27.23
N THR A 91 5.30 2.72 -28.22
CA THR A 91 4.52 1.91 -29.14
C THR A 91 5.47 1.30 -30.17
N GLY A 92 5.53 -0.04 -30.23
CA GLY A 92 5.97 -0.76 -31.42
C GLY A 92 7.25 -1.59 -31.28
N ILE A 93 7.11 -2.82 -30.79
CA ILE A 93 8.08 -3.89 -31.02
C ILE A 93 7.99 -4.28 -32.51
N ASN A 94 8.78 -3.65 -33.36
CA ASN A 94 8.99 -4.10 -34.75
C ASN A 94 10.41 -4.64 -34.89
N ARG A 95 10.60 -5.92 -34.50
CA ARG A 95 11.86 -6.64 -34.67
C ARG A 95 11.95 -7.15 -36.11
N GLY A 96 12.32 -6.24 -37.03
CA GLY A 96 12.59 -6.57 -38.43
C GLY A 96 13.83 -7.46 -38.57
N LEU A 97 13.60 -8.75 -38.84
CA LEU A 97 14.63 -9.73 -39.16
C LEU A 97 15.22 -9.41 -40.55
N LYS A 98 16.36 -8.70 -40.61
CA LYS A 98 17.13 -8.61 -41.87
C LYS A 98 17.90 -9.91 -42.05
N LYS A 99 17.42 -10.78 -42.95
CA LYS A 99 18.24 -11.85 -43.50
C LYS A 99 19.30 -11.22 -44.39
N SER A 100 20.56 -11.37 -43.99
CA SER A 100 21.73 -11.10 -44.82
C SER A 100 21.98 -12.31 -45.71
N ASP A 101 21.67 -12.21 -47.01
CA ASP A 101 22.16 -13.16 -47.99
C ASP A 101 23.50 -12.67 -48.55
N LYS A 102 24.48 -13.58 -48.49
CA LYS A 102 25.90 -13.39 -48.73
C LYS A 102 26.33 -14.35 -49.84
N LYS A 103 26.87 -13.80 -50.93
CA LYS A 103 27.64 -14.45 -52.03
C LYS A 103 26.83 -15.48 -52.86
N VAL A 104 26.99 -15.55 -54.18
CA VAL A 104 28.24 -15.77 -54.96
C VAL A 104 28.22 -14.95 -56.25
#